data_AF-A0A286TW93-F1
#
_entry.id   AF-A0A286TW93-F1
#
_cell.length_a   1.000
_cell.length_b   1.000
_cell.length_c   1.000
_cell.angle_alpha   90.00
_cell.angle_beta   90.00
_cell.angle_gamma   90.00
#
_symmetry.space_group_name_H-M   'P 1'
#
loop_
_entity.id
_entity.type
_entity.pdbx_description
1 polymer ?
#
loop_
_entity_poly.entity_id
_entity_poly.type
_entity_poly.pdbx_seq_one_letter_code
_entity_poly.pdbx_strand_id
1 'polypeptide(L)'
;MASLIKKLKKGIPYYYVVECKRINGNPRIVEQHYLGTAEKIFKTCQRKSAPVAKEVALTRIGPLALWEVACSARLPEMIDAAFPKRDQGASVSQYLLLAALGRAFHPCSKSKTSQWYEETALKREWGVTL
;
A
#
# COMPACT_ATOMS: atom_id res chain seq x y z
N MET A 1 -8.65 -24.47 9.05
CA MET A 1 -9.81 -23.71 9.60
C MET A 1 -9.40 -23.12 10.93
N ALA A 2 -9.55 -21.81 11.07
CA ALA A 2 -9.26 -21.10 12.30
C ALA A 2 -10.30 -21.42 13.39
N SER A 3 -9.83 -21.59 14.63
CA SER A 3 -10.69 -21.81 15.81
C SER A 3 -10.15 -21.04 17.01
N LEU A 4 -11.01 -20.75 17.98
CA LEU A 4 -10.63 -20.06 19.21
C LEU A 4 -10.36 -21.07 20.32
N ILE A 5 -9.21 -20.95 20.98
CA ILE A 5 -8.89 -21.77 22.15
C ILE A 5 -8.60 -20.91 23.38
N LYS A 6 -8.94 -21.42 24.55
CA LYS A 6 -8.66 -20.83 25.86
C LYS A 6 -7.51 -21.57 26.53
N LYS A 7 -6.53 -20.83 27.04
CA LYS A 7 -5.43 -21.33 27.88
C LYS A 7 -5.44 -20.61 29.22
N LEU A 8 -5.32 -21.33 30.31
CA LEU A 8 -5.19 -20.75 31.65
C LEU A 8 -3.71 -20.54 31.97
N LYS A 9 -3.34 -19.32 32.36
CA LYS A 9 -1.99 -19.02 32.86
C LYS A 9 -2.13 -18.24 34.16
N LYS A 10 -1.63 -18.81 35.27
CA LYS A 10 -1.80 -18.25 36.63
C LYS A 10 -3.27 -17.95 36.98
N GLY A 11 -4.19 -18.85 36.63
CA GLY A 11 -5.63 -18.68 36.85
C GLY A 11 -6.34 -17.73 35.87
N ILE A 12 -5.60 -16.99 35.05
CA ILE A 12 -6.18 -16.02 34.11
C ILE A 12 -6.42 -16.69 32.75
N PRO A 13 -7.64 -16.54 32.16
CA PRO A 13 -7.94 -17.06 30.84
C PRO A 13 -7.36 -16.17 29.72
N TYR A 14 -6.59 -16.80 28.84
CA TYR A 14 -6.02 -16.19 27.65
C TYR A 14 -6.50 -16.91 26.40
N TYR A 15 -6.80 -16.16 25.36
CA TYR A 15 -7.39 -16.65 24.14
C TYR A 15 -6.41 -16.59 22.97
N TYR A 16 -6.52 -17.59 22.09
CA TYR A 16 -5.71 -17.70 20.90
C TYR A 16 -6.57 -18.12 19.72
N VAL A 17 -6.30 -17.56 18.54
CA VAL A 17 -6.77 -18.14 17.28
C VAL A 17 -5.75 -19.18 16.85
N VAL A 18 -6.19 -20.40 16.56
CA VAL A 18 -5.34 -21.47 16.08
C VAL A 18 -5.84 -22.00 14.75
N GLU A 19 -4.89 -22.37 13.90
CA GLU A 19 -5.19 -23.19 12.73
C GLU A 19 -4.63 -24.60 12.92
N CYS A 20 -5.50 -25.59 12.69
CA CYS A 20 -5.15 -27.00 12.75
C CYS A 20 -5.10 -27.62 11.35
N LYS A 21 -4.09 -28.47 11.12
CA LYS A 21 -3.96 -29.33 9.93
C LYS A 21 -3.66 -30.77 10.37
N ARG A 22 -3.95 -31.77 9.53
CA ARG A 22 -3.54 -33.15 9.79
C ARG A 22 -2.10 -33.34 9.32
N ILE A 23 -1.22 -33.78 10.22
CA ILE A 23 0.16 -34.14 9.94
C ILE A 23 0.31 -35.61 10.32
N ASN A 24 0.67 -36.46 9.36
CA ASN A 24 0.76 -37.92 9.53
C ASN A 24 -0.54 -38.50 10.13
N GLY A 25 -1.69 -38.10 9.60
CA GLY A 25 -3.01 -38.55 10.06
C GLY A 25 -3.53 -37.90 11.35
N ASN A 26 -2.68 -37.19 12.09
CA ASN A 26 -3.05 -36.61 13.39
C ASN A 26 -3.30 -35.10 13.31
N PRO A 27 -4.38 -34.56 13.92
CA PRO A 27 -4.61 -33.12 13.97
C PRO A 27 -3.53 -32.43 14.81
N ARG A 28 -2.88 -31.41 14.24
CA ARG A 28 -1.84 -30.59 14.87
C ARG A 28 -2.14 -29.11 14.65
N ILE A 29 -1.91 -28.30 15.68
CA ILE A 29 -1.92 -26.84 15.56
C ILE A 29 -0.66 -26.44 14.77
N VAL A 30 -0.83 -25.83 13.60
CA VAL A 30 0.27 -25.36 12.74
C VAL A 30 0.52 -23.86 12.91
N GLU A 31 -0.47 -23.11 13.38
CA GLU A 31 -0.37 -21.67 13.60
C GLU A 31 -1.18 -21.27 14.84
N GLN A 32 -0.66 -20.32 15.62
CA GLN A 32 -1.31 -19.83 16.82
C GLN A 32 -1.04 -18.34 17.02
N HIS A 33 -2.10 -17.54 17.04
CA HIS A 33 -2.07 -16.10 17.27
C HIS A 33 -2.63 -15.76 18.64
N TYR A 34 -1.87 -15.02 19.44
CA TYR A 34 -2.28 -14.60 20.78
C TYR A 34 -3.22 -13.39 20.73
N LEU A 35 -4.42 -13.55 21.26
CA LEU A 35 -5.41 -12.46 21.32
C LEU A 35 -5.37 -11.70 22.65
N GLY A 36 -4.93 -12.34 23.73
CA GLY A 36 -4.98 -11.76 25.08
C GLY A 36 -6.14 -12.27 25.92
N THR A 37 -6.49 -11.51 26.95
CA THR A 37 -7.66 -11.78 27.79
C THR A 37 -8.94 -11.39 27.08
N ALA A 38 -10.08 -11.89 27.56
CA ALA A 38 -11.40 -11.49 27.04
C ALA A 38 -11.59 -9.96 27.09
N GLU A 39 -11.14 -9.30 28.16
CA GLU A 39 -11.21 -7.86 28.31
C GLU A 39 -10.36 -7.12 27.26
N LYS A 40 -9.16 -7.60 26.96
CA LYS A 40 -8.30 -7.04 25.92
C LYS A 40 -8.95 -7.17 24.54
N ILE A 41 -9.54 -8.33 24.24
CA ILE A 41 -10.28 -8.57 23.00
C ILE A 41 -11.44 -7.58 22.90
N PHE A 42 -12.25 -7.45 23.95
CA PHE A 42 -13.39 -6.53 23.99
C PHE A 42 -12.96 -5.07 23.78
N LYS A 43 -11.92 -4.61 24.47
CA LYS A 43 -11.35 -3.26 24.29
C LYS A 43 -10.85 -3.03 22.86
N THR A 44 -10.15 -4.00 22.27
CA THR A 44 -9.70 -3.91 20.88
C THR A 44 -10.87 -3.88 19.89
N CYS A 45 -11.92 -4.69 20.12
CA CYS A 45 -13.11 -4.67 19.28
C CYS A 45 -13.88 -3.35 19.38
N GLN A 46 -13.92 -2.72 20.56
CA GLN A 46 -14.53 -1.40 20.72
C GLN A 46 -13.72 -0.27 20.05
N ARG A 47 -12.40 -0.41 19.93
CA ARG A 47 -11.55 0.53 19.18
C ARG A 47 -11.74 0.46 17.66
N LYS A 48 -12.56 -0.46 17.14
CA LYS A 48 -12.71 -0.71 15.68
C LYS A 48 -13.51 0.34 14.90
N SER A 49 -13.89 1.47 15.47
CA SER A 49 -14.04 2.65 14.63
C SER A 49 -12.64 3.21 14.39
N ALA A 50 -12.07 2.92 13.21
CA ALA A 50 -11.10 3.86 12.65
C ALA A 50 -11.71 5.26 12.82
N PRO A 51 -10.94 6.28 13.26
CA PRO A 51 -11.49 7.61 13.40
C PRO A 51 -12.20 7.95 12.11
N VAL A 52 -13.48 8.37 12.22
CA VAL A 52 -14.26 8.76 11.05
C VAL A 52 -13.41 9.79 10.30
N ALA A 53 -13.10 9.50 9.04
CA ALA A 53 -12.29 10.38 8.22
C ALA A 53 -12.97 11.75 8.21
N LYS A 54 -12.30 12.76 8.76
CA LYS A 54 -12.82 14.14 8.79
C LYS A 54 -12.69 14.81 7.43
N GLU A 55 -11.76 14.33 6.60
CA GLU A 55 -11.40 14.87 5.31
C GLU A 55 -11.07 13.74 4.34
N VAL A 56 -11.25 13.99 3.04
CA VAL A 56 -10.87 13.09 1.96
C VAL A 56 -9.98 13.85 1.00
N ALA A 57 -8.78 13.33 0.75
CA ALA A 57 -7.91 13.85 -0.30
C ALA A 57 -8.41 13.35 -1.66
N LEU A 58 -8.86 14.27 -2.52
CA LEU A 58 -9.18 13.95 -3.90
C LEU A 58 -7.89 13.80 -4.69
N THR A 59 -7.70 12.67 -5.35
CA THR A 59 -6.52 12.42 -6.19
C THR A 59 -6.91 11.75 -7.50
N ARG A 60 -6.22 12.11 -8.57
CA ARG A 60 -6.43 11.52 -9.90
C ARG A 60 -5.63 10.22 -10.00
N ILE A 61 -6.34 9.10 -10.08
CA ILE A 61 -5.73 7.76 -10.17
C ILE A 61 -5.43 7.38 -11.63
N GLY A 62 -6.17 7.92 -12.61
CA GLY A 62 -5.97 7.60 -14.04
C GLY A 62 -4.51 7.70 -14.53
N PRO A 63 -3.76 8.77 -14.20
CA PRO A 63 -2.36 8.88 -14.59
C PRO A 63 -1.46 7.76 -14.04
N LEU A 64 -1.78 7.20 -12.87
CA LEU A 64 -1.05 6.06 -12.31
C LEU A 64 -1.27 4.79 -13.15
N ALA A 65 -2.49 4.56 -13.65
CA ALA A 65 -2.75 3.41 -14.52
C ALA A 65 -1.94 3.46 -15.83
N LEU A 66 -1.81 4.65 -16.44
CA LEU A 66 -0.94 4.78 -17.63
C LEU A 66 0.55 4.70 -17.29
N TRP A 67 0.96 5.15 -16.10
CA TRP A 67 2.32 4.93 -15.61
C TRP A 67 2.62 3.44 -15.45
N GLU A 68 1.70 2.65 -14.88
CA GLU A 68 1.84 1.19 -14.76
C GLU A 68 1.95 0.52 -16.13
N VAL A 69 1.20 1.00 -17.14
CA VAL A 69 1.37 0.53 -18.53
C VAL A 69 2.78 0.82 -19.04
N ALA A 70 3.32 2.01 -18.80
CA ALA A 70 4.70 2.36 -19.18
C ALA A 70 5.73 1.47 -18.48
N CYS A 71 5.57 1.22 -17.18
CA CYS A 71 6.39 0.28 -16.40
C CYS A 71 6.29 -1.15 -16.96
N SER A 72 5.11 -1.61 -17.36
CA SER A 72 4.92 -2.95 -17.94
C SER A 72 5.71 -3.13 -19.25
N ALA A 73 5.87 -2.04 -20.01
CA ALA A 73 6.69 -1.98 -21.21
C ALA A 73 8.19 -1.74 -20.92
N ARG A 74 8.57 -1.63 -19.64
CA ARG A 74 9.91 -1.25 -19.16
C ARG A 74 10.42 0.07 -19.73
N LEU A 75 9.51 0.98 -20.02
CA LEU A 75 9.83 2.26 -20.64
C LEU A 75 10.66 3.16 -19.70
N PRO A 76 10.37 3.25 -18.39
CA PRO A 76 11.21 4.03 -17.48
C PRO A 76 12.67 3.57 -17.47
N GLU A 77 12.90 2.27 -17.41
CA GLU A 77 14.23 1.66 -17.37
C GLU A 77 14.99 1.92 -18.67
N MET A 78 14.33 1.80 -19.83
CA MET A 78 14.93 2.11 -21.13
C MET A 78 15.33 3.58 -21.23
N ILE A 79 14.48 4.50 -20.77
CA ILE A 79 14.76 5.95 -20.79
C ILE A 79 15.94 6.27 -19.87
N ASP A 80 15.91 5.81 -18.62
CA ASP A 80 16.94 6.14 -17.64
C ASP A 80 18.30 5.50 -18.02
N ALA A 81 18.30 4.33 -18.68
CA ALA A 81 19.51 3.72 -19.24
C ALA A 81 20.07 4.52 -20.43
N ALA A 82 19.20 5.09 -21.28
CA ALA A 82 19.62 5.91 -22.42
C ALA A 82 20.12 7.30 -22.01
N PHE A 83 19.61 7.84 -20.90
CA PHE A 83 19.92 9.19 -20.42
C PHE A 83 20.40 9.14 -18.96
N PRO A 84 21.63 8.66 -18.69
CA PRO A 84 22.15 8.59 -17.33
C PRO A 84 22.27 9.98 -16.71
N LYS A 85 21.80 10.11 -15.47
CA LYS A 85 21.88 11.32 -14.66
C LYS A 85 22.42 11.01 -13.27
N ARG A 86 22.87 12.05 -12.55
CA ARG A 86 23.19 11.94 -11.12
C ARG A 86 21.92 11.58 -10.33
N ASP A 87 22.09 10.85 -9.24
CA ASP A 87 21.00 10.44 -8.35
C ASP A 87 20.51 11.61 -7.49
N GLN A 88 19.77 12.52 -8.12
CA GLN A 88 19.22 13.73 -7.51
C GLN A 88 17.82 14.01 -8.07
N GLY A 89 16.81 14.10 -7.19
CA GLY A 89 15.42 14.37 -7.60
C GLY A 89 14.83 13.32 -8.55
N ALA A 90 13.75 13.67 -9.24
CA ALA A 90 13.00 12.74 -10.09
C ALA A 90 13.81 12.25 -11.30
N SER A 91 13.71 10.98 -11.69
CA SER A 91 14.45 10.38 -12.81
C SER A 91 14.13 11.03 -14.17
N VAL A 92 14.93 10.75 -15.20
CA VAL A 92 14.66 11.31 -16.55
C VAL A 92 13.34 10.76 -17.07
N SER A 93 13.10 9.46 -16.84
CA SER A 93 11.83 8.81 -17.15
C SER A 93 10.63 9.46 -16.46
N GLN A 94 10.73 9.79 -15.16
CA GLN A 94 9.64 10.43 -14.42
C GLN A 94 9.29 11.80 -15.03
N TYR A 95 10.28 12.64 -15.37
CA TYR A 95 10.00 13.92 -16.03
C TYR A 95 9.39 13.76 -17.42
N LEU A 96 9.99 12.90 -18.25
CA LEU A 96 9.56 12.71 -19.64
C LEU A 96 8.16 12.10 -19.72
N LEU A 97 7.92 11.05 -18.92
CA LEU A 97 6.64 10.35 -18.88
C LEU A 97 5.58 11.19 -18.19
N LEU A 98 5.89 12.00 -17.17
CA LEU A 98 4.91 12.93 -16.62
C LEU A 98 4.37 13.88 -17.69
N ALA A 99 5.25 14.42 -18.55
CA ALA A 99 4.82 15.27 -19.66
C ALA A 99 3.92 14.50 -20.65
N ALA A 100 4.25 13.26 -20.98
CA ALA A 100 3.44 12.41 -21.87
C ALA A 100 2.07 12.06 -21.26
N LEU A 101 2.05 11.67 -19.98
CA LEU A 101 0.84 11.38 -19.21
C LEU A 101 -0.05 12.63 -19.10
N GLY A 102 0.55 13.79 -18.86
CA GLY A 102 -0.15 15.07 -18.87
C GLY A 102 -0.81 15.35 -20.21
N ARG A 103 -0.15 15.04 -21.33
CA ARG A 103 -0.77 15.14 -22.66
C ARG A 103 -1.91 14.14 -22.88
N ALA A 104 -1.84 12.94 -22.32
CA ALA A 104 -2.88 11.94 -22.47
C ALA A 104 -4.13 12.23 -21.62
N PHE A 105 -3.96 12.71 -20.39
CA PHE A 105 -5.06 12.89 -19.43
C PHE A 105 -5.52 14.33 -19.22
N HIS A 106 -4.61 15.30 -19.26
CA HIS A 106 -4.91 16.68 -18.90
C HIS A 106 -3.96 17.66 -19.60
N PRO A 107 -4.13 17.87 -20.92
CA PRO A 107 -3.25 18.72 -21.71
C PRO A 107 -3.12 20.11 -21.08
N CYS A 108 -1.93 20.41 -20.54
CA CYS A 108 -1.64 21.68 -19.90
C CYS A 108 -0.30 22.24 -20.37
N SER A 109 -0.07 23.53 -20.11
CA SER A 109 1.22 24.16 -20.39
C SER A 109 2.32 23.51 -19.54
N LYS A 110 3.57 23.55 -20.04
CA LYS A 110 4.75 23.04 -19.31
C LYS A 110 4.84 23.63 -17.89
N SER A 111 4.49 24.90 -17.75
CA SER A 111 4.49 25.61 -16.45
C SER A 111 3.47 25.08 -15.44
N LYS A 112 2.42 24.37 -15.89
CA LYS A 112 1.36 23.82 -15.03
C LYS A 112 1.53 22.33 -14.74
N THR A 113 2.54 21.68 -15.32
CA THR A 113 2.74 20.23 -15.17
C THR A 113 3.09 19.82 -13.73
N SER A 114 3.90 20.61 -13.01
CA SER A 114 4.20 20.35 -11.58
C SER A 114 2.93 20.49 -10.72
N GLN A 115 2.14 21.56 -10.92
CA GLN A 115 0.86 21.71 -10.24
C GLN A 115 -0.09 20.54 -10.52
N TRP A 116 -0.17 20.09 -11.77
CA TRP A 116 -1.00 18.95 -12.13
C TRP A 116 -0.54 17.66 -11.46
N TYR A 117 0.78 17.40 -11.40
CA TYR A 117 1.36 16.23 -10.73
C TYR A 117 0.93 16.11 -9.26
N GLU A 118 0.88 17.24 -8.55
CA GLU A 118 0.46 17.31 -7.15
C GLU A 118 -0.98 16.81 -6.92
N GLU A 119 -1.84 16.89 -7.94
CA GLU A 119 -3.22 16.41 -7.89
C GLU A 119 -3.37 14.91 -8.25
N THR A 120 -2.29 14.24 -8.64
CA THR A 120 -2.31 12.85 -9.10
C THR A 120 -1.78 11.87 -8.06
N ALA A 121 -2.17 10.61 -8.18
CA ALA A 121 -1.63 9.54 -7.35
C ALA A 121 -0.12 9.30 -7.58
N LEU A 122 0.44 9.80 -8.70
CA LEU A 122 1.87 9.69 -9.02
C LEU A 122 2.74 10.34 -7.94
N LYS A 123 2.28 11.41 -7.29
CA LYS A 123 3.02 12.04 -6.19
C LYS A 123 3.32 11.06 -5.05
N ARG A 124 2.31 10.28 -4.69
CA ARG A 124 2.44 9.27 -3.62
C ARG A 124 3.31 8.10 -4.09
N GLU A 125 3.14 7.68 -5.33
CA GLU A 125 3.89 6.56 -5.91
C GLU A 125 5.39 6.88 -6.05
N TRP A 126 5.73 8.05 -6.57
CA TRP A 126 7.11 8.41 -6.84
C TRP A 126 7.83 8.97 -5.60
N GLY A 127 7.10 9.55 -4.64
CA GLY A 127 7.69 10.10 -3.42
C GLY A 127 8.64 11.29 -3.66
N VAL A 128 8.56 11.94 -4.83
CA VAL A 128 9.39 13.08 -5.23
C VAL A 128 8.55 14.34 -5.40
N THR A 129 9.14 15.50 -5.13
CA THR A 129 8.56 16.82 -5.42
C THR A 129 9.18 17.38 -6.69
N LEU A 130 8.37 17.98 -7.57
CA LEU A 130 8.79 18.44 -8.92
C LEU A 130 8.80 19.96 -9.07
#